data_AF-A0A8T4XHM6-F1
#
_entry.id   AF-A0A8T4XHM6-F1
#
_cell.length_a   1.000
_cell.length_b   1.000
_cell.length_c   1.000
_cell.angle_alpha   90.00
_cell.angle_beta   90.00
_cell.angle_gamma   90.00
#
_symmetry.space_group_name_H-M   'P 1'
#
loop_
_entity.id
_entity.type
_entity.pdbx_description
1 polymer ?
#
loop_
_entity_poly.entity_id
_entity_poly.type
_entity_poly.pdbx_seq_one_letter_code
_entity_poly.pdbx_strand_id
1 'polypeptide(L)'
;MSLTKILAEIDVEVASLRWKREILKALLNEGRVSERAFNALNNMLSEIETAALNLKEKIDRSKSFWENTAYEEAGILEGLLVDLKFKSLIGELDEMSWRSMSAAIESGIGSISAHANRRNIKNNDANLRVNASLRRRQSNIDLSPNRRNKALNGHERRFSESPLEPKSSDGSHCMNPWKPNCRRTDIKLSIYYEGRFLPICNECWKEIAEKNIEWTR
;
A
#
# COMPACT_ATOMS: atom_id res chain seq x y z
N MET A 1 2.34 -9.51 3.02
CA MET A 1 1.31 -8.81 2.23
C MET A 1 1.59 -9.11 0.76
N SER A 2 0.60 -9.46 -0.08
CA SER A 2 0.86 -9.78 -1.50
C SER A 2 0.80 -8.51 -2.36
N LEU A 3 1.75 -8.31 -3.30
CA LEU A 3 1.73 -7.16 -4.22
C LEU A 3 0.41 -7.05 -5.00
N THR A 4 -0.16 -8.20 -5.37
CA THR A 4 -1.47 -8.28 -6.03
C THR A 4 -2.62 -7.79 -5.16
N LYS A 5 -2.57 -8.00 -3.83
CA LYS A 5 -3.56 -7.47 -2.89
C LYS A 5 -3.48 -5.95 -2.84
N ILE A 6 -2.27 -5.40 -2.85
CA ILE A 6 -2.03 -3.95 -2.84
C ILE A 6 -2.55 -3.34 -4.15
N LEU A 7 -2.30 -3.97 -5.31
CA LEU A 7 -2.86 -3.54 -6.60
C LEU A 7 -4.39 -3.49 -6.57
N ALA A 8 -5.05 -4.53 -6.04
CA ALA A 8 -6.51 -4.56 -5.91
C ALA A 8 -7.05 -3.50 -4.94
N GLU A 9 -6.37 -3.26 -3.82
CA GLU A 9 -6.72 -2.19 -2.86
C GLU A 9 -6.59 -0.80 -3.52
N ILE A 10 -5.56 -0.57 -4.32
CA ILE A 10 -5.39 0.68 -5.08
C ILE A 10 -6.54 0.87 -6.09
N ASP A 11 -6.93 -0.19 -6.80
CA ASP A 11 -8.04 -0.11 -7.77
C ASP A 11 -9.38 0.28 -7.10
N VAL A 12 -9.61 -0.19 -5.88
CA VAL A 12 -10.78 0.19 -5.09
C VAL A 12 -10.75 1.64 -4.65
N GLU A 13 -9.59 2.12 -4.21
CA GLU A 13 -9.47 3.52 -3.82
C GLU A 13 -9.61 4.44 -5.04
N VAL A 14 -9.05 4.08 -6.20
CA VAL A 14 -9.28 4.80 -7.46
C VAL A 14 -10.76 4.83 -7.83
N ALA A 15 -11.47 3.70 -7.73
CA ALA A 15 -12.92 3.66 -7.97
C ALA A 15 -13.70 4.53 -6.96
N SER A 16 -13.29 4.55 -5.69
CA SER A 16 -13.89 5.41 -4.66
C SER A 16 -13.68 6.89 -4.95
N LEU A 17 -12.49 7.29 -5.42
CA LEU A 17 -12.18 8.67 -5.79
C LEU A 17 -13.05 9.13 -6.97
N ARG A 18 -13.21 8.28 -7.99
CA ARG A 18 -14.09 8.57 -9.14
C ARG A 18 -15.54 8.75 -8.69
N TRP A 19 -16.03 7.89 -7.81
CA TRP A 19 -17.37 8.03 -7.25
C TRP A 19 -17.56 9.34 -6.47
N LYS A 20 -16.59 9.71 -5.62
CA LYS A 20 -16.62 11.00 -4.88
C LYS A 20 -16.67 12.19 -5.85
N ARG A 21 -15.96 12.12 -6.98
CA ARG A 21 -15.98 13.15 -8.02
C ARG A 21 -17.38 13.30 -8.65
N GLU A 22 -18.09 12.20 -8.90
CA GLU A 22 -19.45 12.26 -9.43
C GLU A 22 -20.45 12.89 -8.43
N ILE A 23 -20.34 12.56 -7.14
CA ILE A 23 -21.14 13.23 -6.09
C ILE A 23 -20.83 14.73 -6.07
N LEU A 24 -19.54 15.09 -6.13
CA LEU A 24 -19.11 16.48 -6.11
C LEU A 24 -19.67 17.27 -7.32
N LYS A 25 -19.73 16.64 -8.51
CA LYS A 25 -20.39 17.22 -9.69
C LYS A 25 -21.89 17.40 -9.48
N ALA A 26 -22.58 16.42 -8.89
CA ALA A 26 -24.00 16.53 -8.59
C ALA A 26 -24.28 17.71 -7.64
N LEU A 27 -23.47 17.88 -6.60
CA LEU A 27 -23.60 19.00 -5.65
C LEU A 27 -23.34 20.37 -6.28
N LEU A 28 -22.45 20.45 -7.28
CA LEU A 28 -22.24 21.66 -8.07
C LEU A 28 -23.49 21.99 -8.90
N ASN A 29 -24.05 20.98 -9.58
CA ASN A 29 -25.26 21.15 -10.40
C ASN A 29 -26.49 21.55 -9.57
N GLU A 30 -26.57 21.07 -8.32
CA GLU A 30 -27.59 21.49 -7.35
C GLU A 30 -27.36 22.90 -6.77
N GLY A 31 -26.24 23.56 -7.11
CA GLY A 31 -25.86 24.88 -6.59
C GLY A 31 -25.46 24.87 -5.10
N ARG A 32 -25.25 23.68 -4.52
CA ARG A 32 -24.92 23.51 -3.09
C ARG A 32 -23.44 23.75 -2.79
N VAL A 33 -22.60 23.70 -3.82
CA VAL A 33 -21.16 23.95 -3.75
C VAL A 33 -20.81 25.00 -4.79
N SER A 34 -19.99 25.98 -4.42
CA SER A 34 -19.51 26.98 -5.35
C SER A 34 -18.53 26.38 -6.36
N GLU A 35 -18.45 26.96 -7.55
CA GLU A 35 -17.51 26.53 -8.59
C GLU A 35 -16.05 26.56 -8.11
N ARG A 36 -15.69 27.57 -7.30
CA ARG A 36 -14.35 27.65 -6.68
C ARG A 36 -14.05 26.47 -5.76
N ALA A 37 -15.02 26.08 -4.91
CA ALA A 37 -14.87 24.94 -4.01
C ALA A 37 -14.83 23.61 -4.78
N PHE A 38 -15.68 23.48 -5.82
CA PHE A 38 -15.65 22.34 -6.73
C PHE A 38 -14.27 22.17 -7.39
N ASN A 39 -13.73 23.24 -7.99
CA ASN A 39 -12.45 23.19 -8.69
C ASN A 39 -11.30 22.81 -7.75
N ALA A 40 -11.26 23.38 -6.53
CA ALA A 40 -10.24 23.03 -5.54
C ALA A 40 -10.32 21.55 -5.14
N LEU A 41 -11.51 21.04 -4.81
CA LEU A 41 -11.71 19.64 -4.43
C LEU A 41 -11.43 18.68 -5.60
N ASN A 42 -11.87 19.02 -6.80
CA ASN A 42 -11.65 18.20 -7.99
C ASN A 42 -10.16 18.12 -8.37
N ASN A 43 -9.42 19.21 -8.22
CA ASN A 43 -7.97 19.22 -8.42
C ASN A 43 -7.27 18.30 -7.42
N MET A 44 -7.58 18.40 -6.12
CA MET A 44 -7.04 17.49 -5.11
C MET A 44 -7.39 16.02 -5.41
N LEU A 45 -8.64 15.72 -5.79
CA LEU A 45 -9.03 14.36 -6.17
C LEU A 45 -8.23 13.85 -7.39
N SER A 46 -7.92 14.74 -8.33
CA SER A 46 -7.14 14.41 -9.53
C SER A 46 -5.66 14.17 -9.22
N GLU A 47 -5.08 14.95 -8.31
CA GLU A 47 -3.71 14.73 -7.80
C GLU A 47 -3.60 13.36 -7.11
N ILE A 48 -4.56 13.03 -6.23
CA ILE A 48 -4.58 11.75 -5.54
C ILE A 48 -4.79 10.60 -6.52
N GLU A 49 -5.70 10.72 -7.48
CA GLU A 49 -5.92 9.69 -8.52
C GLU A 49 -4.65 9.46 -9.34
N THR A 50 -3.97 10.54 -9.74
CA THR A 50 -2.70 10.46 -10.49
C THR A 50 -1.61 9.77 -9.68
N ALA A 51 -1.47 10.12 -8.40
CA ALA A 51 -0.51 9.47 -7.50
C ALA A 51 -0.81 7.98 -7.30
N ALA A 52 -2.09 7.62 -7.13
CA ALA A 52 -2.53 6.23 -6.99
C ALA A 52 -2.24 5.40 -8.24
N LEU A 53 -2.49 5.95 -9.44
CA LEU A 53 -2.20 5.28 -10.70
C LEU A 53 -0.69 5.12 -10.94
N ASN A 54 0.11 6.13 -10.61
CA ASN A 54 1.58 6.03 -10.68
C ASN A 54 2.11 4.94 -9.74
N LEU A 55 1.60 4.88 -8.51
CA LEU A 55 1.95 3.82 -7.57
C LEU A 55 1.56 2.44 -8.11
N LYS A 56 0.36 2.31 -8.68
CA LYS A 56 -0.12 1.07 -9.32
C LYS A 56 0.86 0.61 -10.39
N GLU A 57 1.24 1.51 -11.30
CA GLU A 57 2.17 1.21 -12.37
C GLU A 57 3.54 0.75 -11.84
N LYS A 58 4.10 1.43 -10.83
CA LYS A 58 5.37 1.03 -10.22
C LYS A 58 5.32 -0.36 -9.58
N ILE A 59 4.23 -0.67 -8.90
CA ILE A 59 4.03 -1.98 -8.28
C ILE A 59 3.88 -3.05 -9.36
N ASP A 60 3.15 -2.77 -10.43
CA ASP A 60 2.95 -3.73 -11.52
C ASP A 60 4.26 -4.03 -12.26
N ARG A 61 5.04 -2.98 -12.58
CA ARG A 61 6.40 -3.13 -13.14
C ARG A 61 7.30 -3.99 -12.25
N SER A 62 7.29 -3.73 -10.93
CA SER A 62 8.09 -4.53 -10.00
C SER A 62 7.61 -5.98 -9.94
N LYS A 63 6.29 -6.21 -9.95
CA LYS A 63 5.70 -7.55 -9.99
C LYS A 63 6.16 -8.31 -11.23
N SER A 64 6.03 -7.72 -12.42
CA SER A 64 6.45 -8.35 -13.68
C SER A 64 7.95 -8.62 -13.72
N PHE A 65 8.77 -7.70 -13.20
CA PHE A 65 10.22 -7.90 -13.07
C PHE A 65 10.53 -9.18 -12.27
N TRP A 66 9.96 -9.31 -11.07
CA TRP A 66 10.21 -10.49 -10.22
C TRP A 66 9.62 -11.79 -10.79
N GLU A 67 8.51 -11.72 -11.52
CA GLU A 67 7.95 -12.89 -12.23
C GLU A 67 8.88 -13.35 -13.35
N ASN A 68 9.46 -12.42 -14.12
CA ASN A 68 10.41 -12.75 -15.17
C ASN A 68 11.72 -13.32 -14.59
N THR A 69 12.27 -12.71 -13.54
CA THR A 69 13.47 -13.23 -12.87
C THR A 69 13.26 -14.65 -12.35
N ALA A 70 12.11 -14.92 -11.73
CA ALA A 70 11.80 -16.28 -11.24
C ALA A 70 11.70 -17.30 -12.38
N TYR A 71 11.21 -16.89 -13.56
CA TYR A 71 11.15 -17.75 -14.74
C TYR A 71 12.54 -18.05 -15.30
N GLU A 72 13.41 -17.03 -15.40
CA GLU A 72 14.79 -17.19 -15.85
C GLU A 72 15.59 -18.10 -14.91
N GLU A 73 15.49 -17.90 -13.59
CA GLU A 73 16.14 -18.74 -12.59
C GLU A 73 15.66 -20.19 -12.65
N ALA A 74 14.35 -20.41 -12.81
CA ALA A 74 13.80 -21.75 -12.99
C ALA A 74 14.35 -22.42 -14.26
N GLY A 75 14.48 -21.68 -15.36
CA GLY A 75 15.05 -22.18 -16.62
C GLY A 75 16.51 -22.62 -16.49
N ILE A 76 17.31 -21.92 -15.69
CA ILE A 76 18.70 -22.34 -15.39
C ILE A 76 18.70 -23.69 -14.66
N LEU A 77 17.83 -23.84 -13.65
CA LEU A 77 17.71 -25.08 -12.89
C LEU A 77 17.21 -26.25 -13.75
N GLU A 78 16.25 -26.00 -14.64
CA GLU A 78 15.79 -26.98 -15.62
C GLU A 78 16.92 -27.43 -16.56
N GLY A 79 17.75 -26.49 -17.02
CA GLY A 79 18.96 -26.80 -17.80
C GLY A 79 19.92 -27.71 -17.04
N LEU A 80 20.17 -27.43 -15.76
CA LEU A 80 21.00 -28.28 -14.90
C LEU A 80 20.43 -29.69 -14.72
N LEU A 81 19.10 -29.84 -14.64
CA LEU A 81 18.46 -31.16 -14.60
C LEU A 81 18.72 -31.96 -15.88
N VAL A 82 18.65 -31.31 -17.06
CA VAL A 82 18.96 -31.95 -18.34
C VAL A 82 20.41 -32.43 -18.38
N ASP A 83 21.35 -31.58 -17.98
CA ASP A 83 22.78 -31.92 -17.95
C ASP A 83 23.09 -33.07 -16.99
N LEU A 84 22.51 -33.02 -15.79
CA LEU A 84 22.66 -34.09 -14.81
C LEU A 84 22.05 -35.41 -15.29
N LYS A 85 20.90 -35.36 -16.00
CA LYS A 85 20.30 -36.55 -16.60
C LYS A 85 21.20 -37.12 -17.69
N PHE A 86 21.80 -36.27 -18.51
CA PHE A 86 22.76 -36.68 -19.54
C PHE A 86 23.98 -37.38 -18.90
N LYS A 87 24.58 -36.79 -17.85
CA LYS A 87 25.70 -37.39 -17.11
C LYS A 87 25.38 -38.76 -16.50
N SER A 88 24.17 -38.93 -15.98
CA SER A 88 23.69 -40.21 -15.49
C SER A 88 23.60 -41.26 -16.62
N LEU A 89 23.11 -40.88 -17.80
CA LEU A 89 22.96 -41.80 -18.94
C LEU A 89 24.30 -42.26 -19.53
N ILE A 90 25.32 -41.40 -19.52
CA ILE A 90 26.68 -41.76 -19.98
C ILE A 90 27.52 -42.47 -18.90
N GLY A 91 26.95 -42.68 -17.71
CA GLY A 91 27.63 -43.37 -16.61
C GLY A 91 28.66 -42.53 -15.86
N GLU A 92 28.71 -41.21 -16.09
CA GLU A 92 29.58 -40.27 -15.36
C GLU A 92 29.04 -39.93 -13.97
N LEU A 93 27.77 -40.22 -13.70
CA LEU A 93 27.11 -39.96 -12.43
C LEU A 93 26.33 -41.20 -12.00
N ASP A 94 26.55 -41.67 -10.77
CA ASP A 94 25.79 -42.79 -10.22
C ASP A 94 24.34 -42.42 -9.94
N GLU A 95 23.47 -43.43 -9.96
CA GLU A 95 22.02 -43.26 -9.83
C GLU A 95 21.58 -42.65 -8.49
N MET A 96 22.32 -42.90 -7.39
CA MET A 96 21.97 -42.30 -6.09
C MET A 96 22.33 -40.82 -6.05
N SER A 97 23.51 -40.45 -6.55
CA SER A 97 23.92 -39.05 -6.65
C SER A 97 23.00 -38.26 -7.58
N TRP A 98 22.63 -38.83 -8.73
CA TRP A 98 21.64 -38.27 -9.64
C TRP A 98 20.31 -37.98 -8.92
N ARG A 99 19.72 -38.99 -8.26
CA ARG A 99 18.43 -38.85 -7.57
C ARG A 99 18.45 -37.81 -6.47
N SER A 100 19.53 -37.75 -5.69
CA SER A 100 19.68 -36.77 -4.62
C SER A 100 19.75 -35.34 -5.18
N MET A 101 20.58 -35.13 -6.20
CA MET A 101 20.75 -33.81 -6.83
C MET A 101 19.49 -33.37 -7.59
N SER A 102 18.86 -34.28 -8.34
CA SER A 102 17.64 -33.98 -9.08
C SER A 102 16.50 -33.61 -8.14
N ALA A 103 16.31 -34.35 -7.04
CA ALA A 103 15.28 -34.05 -6.05
C ALA A 103 15.49 -32.69 -5.38
N ALA A 104 16.74 -32.31 -5.09
CA ALA A 104 17.06 -31.00 -4.54
C ALA A 104 16.73 -29.86 -5.53
N ILE A 105 17.07 -30.03 -6.81
CA ILE A 105 16.81 -29.03 -7.84
C ILE A 105 15.31 -28.94 -8.15
N GLU A 106 14.61 -30.07 -8.28
CA GLU A 106 13.16 -30.13 -8.45
C GLU A 106 12.42 -29.45 -7.29
N SER A 107 12.89 -29.65 -6.05
CA SER A 107 12.37 -28.94 -4.87
C SER A 107 12.62 -27.42 -4.95
N GLY A 108 13.79 -27.01 -5.47
CA GLY A 108 14.13 -25.61 -5.75
C GLY A 108 13.19 -24.98 -6.78
N ILE A 109 13.01 -25.63 -7.94
CA ILE A 109 12.07 -25.21 -8.99
C ILE A 109 10.64 -25.15 -8.44
N GLY A 110 10.23 -26.17 -7.68
CA GLY A 110 8.94 -26.21 -6.99
C GLY A 110 8.75 -25.03 -6.02
N SER A 111 9.81 -24.62 -5.33
CA SER A 111 9.78 -23.48 -4.40
C SER A 111 9.70 -22.14 -5.13
N ILE A 112 10.46 -21.95 -6.21
CA ILE A 112 10.44 -20.75 -7.05
C ILE A 112 9.07 -20.60 -7.72
N SER A 113 8.58 -21.67 -8.34
CA SER A 113 7.26 -21.70 -8.99
C SER A 113 6.11 -21.54 -7.99
N ALA A 114 6.19 -22.14 -6.79
CA ALA A 114 5.20 -21.93 -5.74
C ALA A 114 5.23 -20.49 -5.19
N HIS A 115 6.39 -19.84 -5.17
CA HIS A 115 6.50 -18.43 -4.78
C HIS A 115 5.84 -17.50 -5.81
N ALA A 116 5.92 -17.86 -7.11
CA ALA A 116 5.18 -17.20 -8.18
C ALA A 116 3.66 -17.50 -8.10
N ASN A 117 3.26 -18.76 -7.87
CA ASN A 117 1.85 -19.20 -7.92
C ASN A 117 1.04 -19.01 -6.62
N ARG A 118 1.64 -19.05 -5.42
CA ARG A 118 0.94 -18.72 -4.15
C ARG A 118 0.40 -17.29 -4.14
N ARG A 119 0.95 -16.41 -5.00
CA ARG A 119 0.41 -15.08 -5.24
C ARG A 119 -0.89 -15.10 -6.04
N ASN A 120 -1.16 -16.13 -6.86
CA ASN A 120 -2.36 -16.24 -7.69
C ASN A 120 -3.59 -16.81 -6.95
N ILE A 121 -3.43 -17.81 -6.07
CA ILE A 121 -4.57 -18.49 -5.42
C ILE A 121 -5.23 -17.61 -4.34
N LYS A 122 -4.45 -16.79 -3.61
CA LYS A 122 -4.99 -15.79 -2.67
C LYS A 122 -5.69 -14.61 -3.38
N ASN A 123 -5.58 -14.49 -4.70
CA ASN A 123 -6.18 -13.38 -5.47
C ASN A 123 -7.69 -13.52 -5.65
N ASN A 124 -8.20 -14.74 -5.85
CA ASN A 124 -9.63 -14.93 -6.10
C ASN A 124 -10.47 -14.59 -4.85
N ASP A 125 -9.99 -14.97 -3.67
CA ASP A 125 -10.65 -14.66 -2.40
C ASP A 125 -10.57 -13.17 -2.02
N ALA A 126 -9.44 -12.52 -2.33
CA ALA A 126 -9.26 -11.10 -2.06
C ALA A 126 -10.14 -10.23 -2.97
N ASN A 127 -10.20 -10.52 -4.26
CA ASN A 127 -11.06 -9.80 -5.21
C ASN A 127 -12.55 -9.95 -4.86
N LEU A 128 -13.00 -11.13 -4.41
CA LEU A 128 -14.38 -11.30 -3.93
C LEU A 128 -14.68 -10.44 -2.69
N ARG A 129 -13.78 -10.41 -1.70
CA ARG A 129 -13.97 -9.63 -0.47
C ARG A 129 -13.95 -8.13 -0.72
N VAL A 130 -13.05 -7.68 -1.60
CA VAL A 130 -12.86 -6.29 -1.96
C VAL A 130 -14.09 -5.74 -2.73
N ASN A 131 -14.65 -6.53 -3.65
CA ASN A 131 -15.90 -6.21 -4.32
C ASN A 131 -17.10 -6.12 -3.34
N ALA A 132 -17.12 -6.96 -2.31
CA ALA A 132 -18.13 -6.86 -1.25
C ALA A 132 -17.97 -5.58 -0.39
N SER A 133 -16.73 -5.15 -0.12
CA SER A 133 -16.44 -3.89 0.60
C SER A 133 -16.83 -2.65 -0.19
N LEU A 134 -16.63 -2.64 -1.51
CA LEU A 134 -17.10 -1.59 -2.42
C LEU A 134 -18.62 -1.42 -2.35
N ARG A 135 -19.37 -2.53 -2.43
CA ARG A 135 -20.85 -2.50 -2.32
C ARG A 135 -21.32 -1.91 -0.99
N ARG A 136 -20.70 -2.28 0.14
CA ARG A 136 -21.05 -1.73 1.46
C ARG A 136 -20.72 -0.25 1.61
N ARG A 137 -19.61 0.21 1.03
CA ARG A 137 -19.24 1.65 1.06
C ARG A 137 -20.16 2.50 0.18
N GLN A 138 -20.67 1.94 -0.92
CA GLN A 138 -21.63 2.61 -1.81
C GLN A 138 -23.04 2.67 -1.18
N SER A 139 -23.49 1.63 -0.48
CA SER A 139 -24.83 1.59 0.13
C SER A 139 -25.00 2.48 1.38
N ASN A 140 -23.90 2.87 2.03
CA ASN A 140 -23.96 3.71 3.24
C ASN A 140 -24.06 5.22 2.95
N ILE A 141 -24.10 5.63 1.68
CA ILE A 141 -24.30 7.01 1.25
C ILE A 141 -25.60 7.06 0.43
N ASP A 142 -26.68 6.51 0.98
CA ASP A 142 -28.03 6.74 0.44
C ASP A 142 -28.47 8.15 0.84
N LEU A 143 -28.40 9.07 -0.12
CA LEU A 143 -29.13 10.34 -0.06
C LEU A 143 -30.61 10.07 -0.35
N SER A 144 -31.35 9.60 0.66
CA SER A 144 -32.81 9.52 0.58
C SER A 144 -33.44 10.76 1.24
N PRO A 145 -34.22 11.58 0.52
CA PRO A 145 -34.77 12.83 1.03
C PRO A 145 -36.16 12.60 1.64
N ASN A 146 -36.30 11.77 2.69
CA ASN A 146 -37.52 11.84 3.53
C ASN A 146 -37.44 11.02 4.83
N ARG A 147 -36.98 11.63 5.93
CA ARG A 147 -37.50 11.34 7.28
C ARG A 147 -37.52 12.61 8.12
N ARG A 148 -38.66 13.31 8.08
CA ARG A 148 -39.03 14.35 9.04
C ARG A 148 -39.22 13.75 10.44
N ASN A 149 -38.52 14.33 11.40
CA ASN A 149 -38.91 14.67 12.77
C ASN A 149 -39.63 13.61 13.62
N LYS A 150 -38.87 12.98 14.52
CA LYS A 150 -39.32 12.80 15.92
C LYS A 150 -38.14 12.49 16.84
N ALA A 151 -37.62 13.53 17.49
CA ALA A 151 -37.13 13.52 18.89
C ALA A 151 -36.44 14.87 19.17
N LEU A 152 -37.26 15.85 19.57
CA LEU A 152 -36.80 16.92 20.45
C LEU A 152 -36.57 16.30 21.83
N ASN A 153 -35.33 16.39 22.32
CA ASN A 153 -34.97 16.85 23.68
C ASN A 153 -33.57 16.36 24.05
N GLY A 154 -32.64 17.29 24.30
CA GLY A 154 -31.39 16.95 24.96
C GLY A 154 -30.23 17.90 24.68
N HIS A 155 -30.25 19.05 25.34
CA HIS A 155 -29.11 19.92 25.67
C HIS A 155 -28.24 20.53 24.57
N GLU A 156 -28.42 21.85 24.44
CA GLU A 156 -27.45 22.84 23.98
C GLU A 156 -26.03 22.59 24.53
N ARG A 157 -25.03 22.52 23.64
CA ARG A 157 -23.72 23.16 23.86
C ARG A 157 -23.20 23.76 22.55
N ARG A 158 -22.70 24.98 22.69
CA ARG A 158 -22.29 25.95 21.67
C ARG A 158 -21.24 25.36 20.72
N PHE A 159 -21.47 25.53 19.42
CA PHE A 159 -20.43 25.44 18.40
C PHE A 159 -19.55 26.69 18.49
N SER A 160 -18.29 26.49 18.88
CA SER A 160 -17.20 27.42 18.62
C SER A 160 -16.28 26.80 17.56
N GLU A 161 -15.93 27.61 16.56
CA GLU A 161 -14.85 27.45 15.59
C GLU A 161 -13.67 26.59 16.04
N SER A 162 -13.17 25.69 15.18
CA SER A 162 -11.78 25.72 14.68
C SER A 162 -11.45 24.56 13.71
N PRO A 163 -10.58 24.76 12.71
CA PRO A 163 -10.11 23.78 11.71
C PRO A 163 -9.44 22.52 12.27
N LEU A 164 -9.64 21.41 11.56
CA LEU A 164 -9.01 20.11 11.83
C LEU A 164 -7.53 20.14 11.44
N GLU A 165 -6.68 20.54 12.38
CA GLU A 165 -5.36 19.94 12.52
C GLU A 165 -5.48 18.44 12.87
N PRO A 166 -4.51 17.60 12.45
CA PRO A 166 -4.50 16.19 12.82
C PRO A 166 -4.39 16.04 14.34
N LYS A 167 -5.46 15.52 14.95
CA LYS A 167 -5.48 15.16 16.37
C LYS A 167 -4.39 14.13 16.65
N SER A 168 -3.40 14.61 17.40
CA SER A 168 -2.47 13.85 18.21
C SER A 168 -3.21 12.80 19.05
N SER A 169 -3.06 11.54 18.69
CA SER A 169 -3.30 10.43 19.62
C SER A 169 -2.00 10.21 20.42
N ASP A 170 -2.09 10.45 21.73
CA ASP A 170 -1.21 9.98 22.80
C ASP A 170 0.29 10.27 22.70
N GLY A 171 0.73 11.34 23.39
CA GLY A 171 2.02 11.38 24.09
C GLY A 171 3.31 11.28 23.27
N SER A 172 3.26 11.25 21.93
CA SER A 172 4.44 11.15 21.07
C SER A 172 5.21 12.47 21.07
N HIS A 173 6.09 12.64 22.04
CA HIS A 173 7.09 13.68 22.04
C HIS A 173 8.24 13.29 21.11
N CYS A 174 9.04 14.28 20.70
CA CYS A 174 10.21 14.09 19.87
C CYS A 174 11.14 13.05 20.49
N MET A 175 11.54 12.05 19.71
CA MET A 175 12.50 11.01 20.09
C MET A 175 13.73 11.11 19.20
N ASN A 176 14.31 12.31 19.09
CA ASN A 176 15.51 12.54 18.30
C ASN A 176 16.71 11.76 18.88
N PRO A 177 17.31 10.80 18.14
CA PRO A 177 18.49 10.06 18.58
C PRO A 177 19.69 10.95 18.94
N TRP A 178 19.83 12.09 18.26
CA TRP A 178 20.90 13.05 18.46
C TRP A 178 20.58 14.11 19.54
N LYS A 179 19.32 14.17 20.01
CA LYS A 179 18.86 15.04 21.11
C LYS A 179 17.83 14.30 21.99
N PRO A 180 18.28 13.35 22.83
CA PRO A 180 17.39 12.47 23.59
C PRO A 180 16.55 13.20 24.66
N ASN A 181 16.94 14.43 25.03
CA ASN A 181 16.22 15.24 26.01
C ASN A 181 15.09 16.09 25.39
N CYS A 182 14.90 16.04 24.06
CA CYS A 182 13.80 16.76 23.44
C CYS A 182 12.47 16.14 23.86
N ARG A 183 11.52 16.94 24.35
CA ARG A 183 10.17 16.47 24.72
C ARG A 183 9.06 17.24 24.01
N ARG A 184 9.41 17.92 22.92
CA ARG A 184 8.45 18.73 22.18
C ARG A 184 7.50 17.84 21.41
N THR A 185 6.25 18.27 21.31
CA THR A 185 5.15 17.51 20.69
C THR A 185 4.80 18.02 19.30
N ASP A 186 5.50 19.05 18.79
CA ASP A 186 5.37 19.62 17.44
C ASP A 186 6.07 18.73 16.40
N ILE A 187 5.63 17.48 16.29
CA ILE A 187 6.21 16.48 15.39
C ILE A 187 6.03 16.91 13.93
N LYS A 188 7.15 17.06 13.21
CA LYS A 188 7.18 17.45 11.79
C LYS A 188 7.28 16.25 10.86
N LEU A 189 8.06 15.26 11.25
CA LEU A 189 8.25 14.02 10.51
C LEU A 189 8.63 12.88 11.46
N SER A 190 8.74 11.68 10.91
CA SER A 190 9.28 10.53 11.62
C SER A 190 10.40 9.87 10.79
N ILE A 191 11.45 9.41 11.46
CA ILE A 191 12.60 8.74 10.84
C ILE A 191 12.65 7.27 11.26
N TYR A 192 13.34 6.45 10.47
CA TYR A 192 13.69 5.09 10.86
C TYR A 192 15.15 5.05 11.34
N TYR A 193 15.38 4.62 12.57
CA TYR A 193 16.70 4.56 13.19
C TYR A 193 16.78 3.32 14.09
N GLU A 194 17.84 2.51 13.94
CA GLU A 194 18.05 1.25 14.70
C GLU A 194 16.82 0.33 14.74
N GLY A 195 16.14 0.17 13.61
CA GLY A 195 14.97 -0.70 13.51
C GLY A 195 13.68 -0.12 14.10
N ARG A 196 13.67 1.14 14.55
CA ARG A 196 12.52 1.81 15.18
C ARG A 196 12.10 3.05 14.43
N PHE A 197 10.80 3.32 14.41
CA PHE A 197 10.22 4.52 13.83
C PHE A 197 10.10 5.59 14.93
N LEU A 198 10.83 6.70 14.78
CA LEU A 198 10.97 7.73 15.81
C LEU A 198 10.39 9.07 15.34
N PRO A 199 9.49 9.71 16.11
CA PRO A 199 8.95 11.02 15.78
C PRO A 199 9.98 12.14 16.03
N ILE A 200 10.11 13.10 15.12
CA ILE A 200 11.05 14.23 15.19
C ILE A 200 10.28 15.55 15.11
N CYS A 201 10.53 16.44 16.07
CA CYS A 201 9.92 17.77 16.08
C CYS A 201 10.48 18.69 15.00
N ASN A 202 9.75 19.77 14.72
CA ASN A 202 10.11 20.75 13.70
C ASN A 202 11.50 21.36 13.92
N GLU A 203 11.86 21.71 15.15
CA GLU A 203 13.20 22.25 15.43
C GLU A 203 14.32 21.23 15.24
N CYS A 204 14.14 20.01 15.76
CA CYS A 204 15.14 18.96 15.59
C CYS A 204 15.33 18.65 14.11
N TRP A 205 14.25 18.64 13.33
CA TRP A 205 14.33 18.45 11.89
C TRP A 205 15.11 19.56 11.20
N LYS A 206 14.86 20.83 11.54
CA LYS A 206 15.57 21.96 10.95
C LYS A 206 17.09 21.85 11.18
N GLU A 207 17.50 21.50 12.39
CA GLU A 207 18.92 21.30 12.72
C GLU A 207 19.55 20.11 12.00
N ILE A 208 18.80 19.02 11.79
CA ILE A 208 19.28 17.86 11.03
C ILE A 208 19.42 18.22 9.56
N ALA A 209 18.45 18.92 8.99
CA ALA A 209 18.42 19.32 7.59
C ALA A 209 19.56 20.30 7.22
N GLU A 210 20.04 21.07 8.19
CA GLU A 210 21.19 21.97 8.03
C GLU A 210 22.55 21.27 8.18
N LYS A 211 22.58 20.01 8.67
CA LYS A 211 23.81 19.22 8.82
C LYS A 211 23.99 18.26 7.65
N ASN A 212 25.22 18.20 7.14
CA ASN A 212 25.59 17.30 6.05
C ASN A 212 25.89 15.88 6.59
N ILE A 213 24.86 15.21 7.12
CA ILE A 213 24.97 13.83 7.65
C ILE A 213 24.54 12.88 6.54
N GLU A 214 25.50 12.18 5.95
CA GLU A 214 25.25 11.10 5.00
C GLU A 214 25.03 9.78 5.75
N TRP A 215 24.11 8.94 5.25
CA TRP A 215 23.90 7.60 5.81
C TRP A 215 25.08 6.71 5.41
N THR A 216 26.04 6.49 6.30
CA THR A 216 27.07 5.46 6.11
C THR A 216 26.44 4.09 6.20
N ARG A 217 26.62 3.30 5.14
CA ARG A 217 26.07 1.97 4.93
C ARG A 217 26.87 0.89 5.63
#